data_AF-A0A1W5CSZ0-F1
#
_entry.id   AF-A0A1W5CSZ0-F1
#
_cell.length_a   1.000
_cell.length_b   1.000
_cell.length_c   1.000
_cell.angle_alpha   90.00
_cell.angle_beta   90.00
_cell.angle_gamma   90.00
#
_symmetry.space_group_name_H-M   'P 1'
#
loop_
_entity.id
_entity.type
_entity.pdbx_description
1 polymer ?
#
loop_
_entity_poly.entity_id
_entity_poly.type
_entity_poly.pdbx_seq_one_letter_code
_entity_poly.pdbx_strand_id
1 'polypeptide(L)'
;MTSATFEETSNIWKVQTSKNTVFTTRYLVTGLGLLSKQNFPDIPGLKERAFNGELYHTGNWPKSHDFTGKRVAVIGNGSTGVQLITAIAPEVAQLTCFQRSPQYSVPNGNGPVSRDYREMINRDYDQIWSQVKTSAVAFGFEESKIPA
;
A
#
# COMPACT_ATOMS: atom_id res chain seq x y z
N MET A 1 15.84 3.09 -11.91
CA MET A 1 15.83 3.35 -13.36
C MET A 1 15.34 4.77 -13.58
N THR A 2 16.07 5.59 -14.33
CA THR A 2 15.67 6.96 -14.70
C THR A 2 15.09 7.02 -16.11
N SER A 3 15.55 6.14 -17.01
CA SER A 3 14.99 5.95 -18.35
C SER A 3 15.19 4.51 -18.82
N ALA A 4 14.36 4.07 -19.77
CA ALA A 4 14.54 2.85 -20.54
C ALA A 4 14.06 3.12 -21.97
N THR A 5 14.97 2.97 -22.93
CA THR A 5 14.70 3.21 -24.35
C THR A 5 15.01 1.94 -25.14
N PHE A 6 14.09 1.54 -26.02
CA PHE A 6 14.32 0.42 -26.93
C PHE A 6 15.09 0.90 -28.16
N GLU A 7 16.18 0.22 -28.50
CA GLU A 7 16.93 0.44 -29.73
C GLU A 7 16.50 -0.58 -30.79
N GLU A 8 15.81 -0.11 -31.82
CA GLU A 8 15.27 -0.97 -32.87
C GLU A 8 16.35 -1.63 -33.74
N THR A 9 17.47 -0.94 -33.98
CA THR A 9 18.55 -1.45 -34.83
C THR A 9 19.24 -2.68 -34.25
N SER A 10 19.39 -2.71 -32.92
CA SER A 10 20.08 -3.76 -32.17
C SER A 10 19.12 -4.70 -31.42
N ASN A 11 17.82 -4.38 -31.39
CA ASN A 11 16.78 -5.11 -30.66
C ASN A 11 17.10 -5.29 -29.17
N ILE A 12 17.59 -4.23 -28.52
CA ILE A 12 17.92 -4.22 -27.09
C ILE A 12 17.30 -3.01 -26.39
N TRP A 13 17.07 -3.14 -25.09
CA TRP A 13 16.80 -2.04 -24.19
C TRP A 13 18.09 -1.42 -23.69
N LYS A 14 18.19 -0.09 -23.72
CA LYS A 14 19.16 0.71 -22.97
C LYS A 14 18.47 1.26 -21.71
N VAL A 15 18.95 0.84 -20.54
CA VAL A 15 18.38 1.21 -19.24
C VAL A 15 19.36 2.09 -18.48
N GLN A 16 18.96 3.30 -18.13
CA GLN A 16 19.78 4.22 -17.36
C GLN A 16 19.41 4.18 -15.87
N THR A 17 20.43 4.21 -15.03
CA THR A 17 20.27 4.34 -13.58
C THR A 17 20.53 5.77 -13.10
N SER A 18 20.09 6.08 -11.88
CA SER A 18 20.37 7.37 -11.23
C SER A 18 21.85 7.60 -10.91
N LYS A 19 22.69 6.55 -11.00
CA LYS A 19 24.16 6.63 -10.84
C LYS A 19 24.89 6.78 -12.19
N ASN A 20 24.16 7.15 -13.25
CA ASN A 20 24.68 7.28 -14.61
C ASN A 20 25.23 5.99 -15.24
N THR A 21 25.05 4.83 -14.61
CA THR A 21 25.34 3.52 -15.23
C THR A 21 24.26 3.19 -16.26
N VAL A 22 24.69 2.69 -17.42
CA VAL A 22 23.81 2.20 -18.50
C VAL A 22 23.96 0.69 -18.60
N PHE A 23 22.83 -0.01 -18.58
CA PHE A 23 22.74 -1.45 -18.83
C PHE A 23 22.09 -1.69 -20.20
N THR A 24 22.52 -2.73 -20.88
CA THR A 24 21.84 -3.25 -22.07
C THR A 24 21.23 -4.62 -21.77
N THR A 25 20.01 -4.87 -22.26
CA THR A 25 19.33 -6.16 -22.10
C THR A 25 18.39 -6.43 -23.27
N ARG A 26 18.12 -7.71 -23.56
CA ARG A 26 17.13 -8.10 -24.57
C ARG A 26 15.70 -7.97 -24.05
N TYR A 27 15.50 -8.33 -22.78
CA TYR A 27 14.18 -8.34 -22.14
C TYR A 27 14.17 -7.40 -20.96
N LEU A 28 13.08 -6.64 -20.83
CA LEU A 28 12.82 -5.73 -19.72
C LEU A 28 11.48 -6.11 -19.08
N VAL A 29 11.51 -6.44 -17.79
CA VAL A 29 10.31 -6.76 -17.00
C VAL A 29 10.11 -5.67 -15.96
N THR A 30 8.97 -4.97 -16.00
CA THR A 30 8.70 -3.78 -15.18
C THR A 30 7.74 -4.08 -14.01
N GLY A 31 8.27 -4.67 -12.94
CA GLY A 31 7.56 -4.85 -11.67
C GLY A 31 7.51 -3.57 -10.81
N LEU A 32 7.03 -2.45 -11.36
CA LEU A 32 7.13 -1.13 -10.69
C LEU A 32 6.13 -0.91 -9.54
N GLY A 33 5.13 -1.79 -9.43
CA GLY A 33 4.06 -1.71 -8.43
C GLY A 33 2.96 -0.71 -8.81
N LEU A 34 1.70 -1.16 -8.76
CA LEU A 34 0.53 -0.35 -9.12
C LEU A 34 0.23 0.78 -8.12
N LEU A 35 0.75 0.67 -6.89
CA LEU A 35 0.48 1.57 -5.77
C LEU A 35 1.76 2.17 -5.15
N SER A 36 2.84 2.27 -5.93
CA SER A 36 4.17 2.68 -5.41
C SER A 36 4.45 4.19 -5.50
N LYS A 37 3.89 4.87 -6.50
CA LYS A 37 4.07 6.33 -6.66
C LYS A 37 3.22 7.07 -5.64
N GLN A 38 3.88 7.82 -4.76
CA GLN A 38 3.22 8.62 -3.74
C GLN A 38 2.40 9.75 -4.37
N ASN A 39 1.23 10.02 -3.77
CA ASN A 39 0.41 11.16 -4.12
C ASN A 39 0.40 12.14 -2.96
N PHE A 40 1.31 13.11 -3.01
CA PHE A 40 1.36 14.18 -2.02
C PHE A 40 0.47 15.34 -2.48
N PRO A 41 -0.63 15.67 -1.78
CA PRO A 41 -1.58 16.68 -2.24
C PRO A 41 -0.94 18.07 -2.22
N ASP A 42 -1.28 18.89 -3.21
CA ASP A 42 -0.85 20.28 -3.28
C ASP A 42 -1.82 21.17 -2.49
N ILE A 43 -1.57 21.26 -1.18
CA ILE A 43 -2.37 22.09 -0.26
C ILE A 43 -1.67 23.44 -0.12
N PRO A 44 -2.37 24.57 -0.42
CA PRO A 44 -1.79 25.90 -0.28
C PRO A 44 -1.15 26.12 1.10
N GLY A 45 0.07 26.67 1.13
CA GLY A 45 0.83 26.93 2.36
C GLY A 45 1.53 25.72 2.98
N LEU A 46 1.25 24.48 2.55
CA LEU A 46 1.83 23.27 3.17
C LEU A 46 3.36 23.17 2.96
N LYS A 47 3.86 23.60 1.79
CA LYS A 47 5.30 23.56 1.45
C LYS A 47 6.04 24.85 1.79
N GLU A 48 5.32 25.92 2.08
CA GLU A 48 5.86 27.28 2.27
C GLU A 48 6.35 27.54 3.70
N ARG A 49 6.71 26.49 4.45
CA ARG A 49 7.10 26.54 5.88
C ARG A 49 6.03 27.09 6.83
N ALA A 50 4.76 27.18 6.42
CA ALA A 50 3.68 27.59 7.32
C ALA A 50 3.40 26.54 8.41
N PHE A 51 3.71 25.26 8.15
CA PHE A 51 3.58 24.18 9.12
C PHE A 51 4.95 23.85 9.74
N ASN A 52 5.08 24.11 11.05
CA ASN A 52 6.30 23.85 11.82
C ASN A 52 6.31 22.45 12.49
N GLY A 53 5.31 21.61 12.20
CA GLY A 53 5.23 20.25 12.71
C GLY A 53 5.87 19.20 11.79
N GLU A 54 5.79 17.95 12.20
CA GLU A 54 6.25 16.81 11.41
C GLU A 54 5.22 16.43 10.34
N LEU A 55 5.70 16.18 9.12
CA LEU A 55 4.86 15.86 7.96
C LEU A 55 5.28 14.53 7.36
N TYR A 56 4.35 13.58 7.33
CA TYR A 56 4.59 12.23 6.82
C TYR A 56 3.60 11.87 5.71
N HIS A 57 4.09 11.14 4.70
CA HIS A 57 3.25 10.42 3.75
C HIS A 57 3.36 8.93 4.09
N THR A 58 2.24 8.24 4.21
CA THR A 58 2.20 6.81 4.61
C THR A 58 2.94 5.88 3.66
N GLY A 59 3.03 6.23 2.38
CA GLY A 59 3.89 5.55 1.38
C GLY A 59 5.41 5.79 1.52
N ASN A 60 5.87 6.63 2.46
CA ASN A 60 7.27 6.75 2.91
C ASN A 60 7.26 7.11 4.40
N TRP A 61 6.80 6.13 5.18
CA TRP A 61 6.69 6.25 6.62
C TRP A 61 8.08 6.35 7.29
N PRO A 62 8.26 7.19 8.30
CA PRO A 62 9.53 7.31 9.00
C PRO A 62 9.87 6.01 9.75
N LYS A 63 11.16 5.66 9.82
CA LYS A 63 11.65 4.49 10.57
C LYS A 63 11.35 4.57 12.07
N SER A 64 11.35 5.78 12.61
CA SER A 64 11.05 6.08 14.00
C SER A 64 10.09 7.27 14.04
N HIS A 65 9.07 7.15 14.86
CA HIS A 65 8.10 8.19 15.16
C HIS A 65 7.61 7.96 16.59
N ASP A 66 7.19 9.03 17.24
CA ASP A 66 6.50 8.97 18.53
C ASP A 66 5.33 9.94 18.45
N PHE A 67 4.12 9.41 18.58
CA PHE A 67 2.88 10.17 18.57
C PHE A 67 2.28 10.33 19.96
N THR A 68 2.91 9.76 20.99
CA THR A 68 2.43 9.78 22.37
C THR A 68 2.18 11.21 22.81
N GLY A 69 0.94 11.51 23.17
CA GLY A 69 0.56 12.85 23.63
C GLY A 69 0.61 13.97 22.58
N LYS A 70 0.88 13.66 21.30
CA LYS A 70 0.85 14.66 20.22
C LYS A 70 -0.57 14.92 19.74
N ARG A 71 -0.77 16.10 19.14
CA ARG A 71 -1.96 16.41 18.34
C ARG A 71 -1.66 16.05 16.89
N VAL A 72 -2.35 15.06 16.35
CA VAL A 72 -2.09 14.52 15.02
C VAL A 72 -3.28 14.79 14.11
N ALA A 73 -2.99 15.14 12.87
CA ALA A 73 -3.95 15.28 11.80
C ALA A 73 -3.71 14.23 10.72
N VAL A 74 -4.75 13.55 10.27
CA VAL A 74 -4.70 12.61 9.14
C VAL A 74 -5.56 13.12 8.00
N ILE A 75 -4.98 13.22 6.80
CA ILE A 75 -5.68 13.60 5.57
C ILE A 75 -5.91 12.34 4.74
N GLY A 76 -7.18 12.01 4.51
CA GLY A 76 -7.58 10.84 3.74
C GLY A 76 -8.04 9.67 4.61
N ASN A 77 -9.05 8.96 4.12
CA ASN A 77 -9.79 7.91 4.82
C ASN A 77 -10.02 6.67 3.94
N GLY A 78 -9.13 6.41 2.98
CA GLY A 78 -9.07 5.11 2.28
C GLY A 78 -8.54 4.01 3.21
N SER A 79 -8.27 2.81 2.67
CA SER A 79 -7.74 1.68 3.46
C SER A 79 -6.55 2.08 4.36
N THR A 80 -5.56 2.80 3.81
CA THR A 80 -4.40 3.29 4.57
C THR A 80 -4.81 4.25 5.70
N GLY A 81 -5.76 5.14 5.44
CA GLY A 81 -6.23 6.12 6.42
C GLY A 81 -6.98 5.45 7.57
N VAL A 82 -7.92 4.55 7.26
CA VAL A 82 -8.70 3.80 8.25
C VAL A 82 -7.79 2.99 9.17
N GLN A 83 -6.80 2.28 8.60
CA GLN A 83 -5.82 1.51 9.36
C GLN A 83 -4.98 2.42 10.27
N LEU A 84 -4.43 3.51 9.74
CA LEU A 84 -3.59 4.43 10.51
C LEU A 84 -4.37 5.09 11.64
N ILE A 85 -5.56 5.64 11.34
CA ILE A 85 -6.43 6.32 12.33
C ILE A 85 -6.76 5.37 13.46
N THR A 86 -7.15 4.13 13.15
CA THR A 86 -7.49 3.11 14.15
C THR A 86 -6.28 2.76 15.02
N ALA A 87 -5.10 2.62 14.42
CA ALA A 87 -3.88 2.25 15.13
C ALA A 87 -3.38 3.34 16.09
N ILE A 88 -3.37 4.61 15.68
CA ILE A 88 -2.74 5.69 16.47
C ILE A 88 -3.71 6.39 17.42
N ALA A 89 -5.03 6.27 17.24
CA ALA A 89 -6.02 6.94 18.08
C ALA A 89 -5.83 6.70 19.59
N PRO A 90 -5.43 5.50 20.08
CA PRO A 90 -5.18 5.28 21.50
C PRO A 90 -3.91 5.96 22.05
N GLU A 91 -2.97 6.38 21.20
CA GLU A 91 -1.65 6.89 21.59
C GLU A 91 -1.57 8.42 21.61
N VAL A 92 -2.33 9.07 20.72
CA VAL A 92 -2.30 10.54 20.54
C VAL A 92 -3.12 11.28 21.59
N ALA A 93 -2.74 12.51 21.92
CA ALA A 93 -3.57 13.38 22.76
C ALA A 93 -4.83 13.86 22.05
N GLN A 94 -4.74 14.07 20.73
CA GLN A 94 -5.87 14.46 19.89
C GLN A 94 -5.65 13.95 18.47
N LEU A 95 -6.69 13.37 17.87
CA LEU A 95 -6.70 12.99 16.46
C LEU A 95 -7.74 13.80 15.69
N THR A 96 -7.30 14.51 14.66
CA THR A 96 -8.19 15.22 13.71
C THR A 96 -8.17 14.53 12.36
N CYS A 97 -9.31 14.05 11.89
CA CYS A 97 -9.43 13.35 10.62
C CYS A 97 -10.04 14.27 9.54
N PHE A 98 -9.25 14.63 8.54
CA PHE A 98 -9.72 15.39 7.37
C PHE A 98 -10.22 14.41 6.30
N GLN A 99 -11.52 14.13 6.36
CA GLN A 99 -12.22 13.27 5.41
C GLN A 99 -12.86 14.11 4.30
N ARG A 100 -12.44 13.88 3.05
CA ARG A 100 -13.11 14.47 1.88
C ARG A 100 -14.33 13.68 1.44
N SER A 101 -14.23 12.35 1.48
CA SER A 101 -15.29 11.46 0.98
C SER A 101 -15.38 10.23 1.88
N PRO A 102 -16.48 10.02 2.64
CA PRO A 102 -16.64 8.84 3.47
C PRO A 102 -16.60 7.55 2.64
N GLN A 103 -16.12 6.47 3.24
CA GLN A 103 -16.10 5.14 2.63
C GLN A 103 -16.88 4.15 3.49
N TYR A 104 -17.45 3.14 2.85
CA TYR A 104 -17.99 1.98 3.55
C TYR A 104 -16.84 1.08 4.00
N SER A 105 -16.87 0.68 5.26
CA SER A 105 -15.88 -0.21 5.86
C SER A 105 -16.59 -1.29 6.66
N VAL A 106 -16.07 -2.50 6.60
CA VAL A 106 -16.54 -3.65 7.37
C VAL A 106 -15.43 -4.14 8.29
N PRO A 107 -15.75 -4.77 9.43
CA PRO A 107 -14.74 -5.35 10.32
C PRO A 107 -13.84 -6.35 9.57
N ASN A 108 -12.53 -6.27 9.77
CA ASN A 108 -11.58 -7.18 9.12
C ASN A 108 -11.52 -8.58 9.77
N GLY A 109 -12.08 -8.74 10.97
CA GLY A 109 -12.06 -10.00 11.72
C GLY A 109 -10.66 -10.47 12.15
N ASN A 110 -9.66 -9.60 12.19
CA ASN A 110 -8.29 -9.99 12.53
C ASN A 110 -8.17 -10.42 14.00
N GLY A 111 -7.50 -11.55 14.24
CA GLY A 111 -7.31 -12.11 15.57
C GLY A 111 -6.22 -13.18 15.60
N PRO A 112 -5.96 -13.78 16.77
CA PRO A 112 -4.98 -14.85 16.91
C PRO A 112 -5.33 -16.05 16.01
N VAL A 113 -4.31 -16.62 15.37
CA VAL A 113 -4.45 -17.83 14.55
C VAL A 113 -4.18 -19.06 15.42
N SER A 114 -5.17 -19.94 15.54
CA SER A 114 -5.00 -21.18 16.31
C SER A 114 -4.06 -22.17 15.60
N ARG A 115 -3.42 -23.02 16.39
CA ARG A 115 -2.57 -24.09 15.87
C ARG A 115 -3.34 -25.03 14.94
N ASP A 116 -4.52 -25.47 15.37
CA ASP A 116 -5.37 -26.40 14.61
C ASP A 116 -5.78 -25.80 13.26
N TYR A 117 -6.10 -24.50 13.23
CA TYR A 117 -6.41 -23.81 11.97
C TYR A 117 -5.18 -23.79 11.05
N ARG A 118 -4.00 -23.47 11.60
CA ARG A 118 -2.76 -23.48 10.81
C ARG A 118 -2.44 -24.87 10.26
N GLU A 119 -2.63 -25.92 11.06
CA GLU A 119 -2.44 -27.31 10.65
C GLU A 119 -3.43 -27.72 9.55
N MET A 120 -4.70 -27.33 9.67
CA MET A 120 -5.70 -27.50 8.61
C MET A 120 -5.28 -26.83 7.31
N ILE A 121 -4.87 -25.55 7.36
CA ILE A 121 -4.39 -24.83 6.18
C ILE A 121 -3.22 -25.57 5.52
N ASN A 122 -2.24 -26.02 6.30
CA ASN A 122 -1.08 -26.74 5.76
C ASN A 122 -1.46 -28.07 5.10
N ARG A 123 -2.39 -28.82 5.71
CA ARG A 123 -2.87 -30.09 5.16
C ARG A 123 -3.64 -29.89 3.85
N ASP A 124 -4.46 -28.86 3.79
CA ASP A 124 -5.42 -28.64 2.70
C ASP A 124 -4.91 -27.60 1.68
N TYR A 125 -3.61 -27.26 1.73
CA TYR A 125 -3.00 -26.15 1.00
C TYR A 125 -3.19 -26.25 -0.53
N ASP A 126 -3.00 -27.44 -1.10
CA ASP A 126 -3.16 -27.66 -2.54
C ASP A 126 -4.61 -27.43 -2.99
N GLN A 127 -5.58 -27.85 -2.19
CA GLN A 127 -7.00 -27.63 -2.46
C GLN A 127 -7.35 -26.14 -2.35
N ILE A 128 -6.85 -25.45 -1.32
CA ILE A 128 -7.03 -24.00 -1.14
C ILE A 128 -6.51 -23.26 -2.38
N TRP A 129 -5.30 -23.59 -2.84
CA TRP A 129 -4.74 -22.94 -4.03
C TRP A 129 -5.47 -23.30 -5.33
N SER A 130 -5.99 -24.51 -5.44
CA SER A 130 -6.86 -24.88 -6.57
C SER A 130 -8.08 -23.96 -6.60
N GLN A 131 -8.75 -23.75 -5.46
CA GLN A 131 -9.91 -22.86 -5.36
C GLN A 131 -9.52 -21.41 -5.70
N VAL A 132 -8.46 -20.89 -5.07
CA VAL A 132 -7.99 -19.50 -5.23
C VAL A 132 -7.72 -19.19 -6.71
N LYS A 133 -7.01 -20.08 -7.42
CA LYS A 133 -6.65 -19.90 -8.83
C LYS A 133 -7.85 -19.95 -9.79
N THR A 134 -8.95 -20.58 -9.38
CA THR A 134 -10.18 -20.69 -10.19
C THR A 134 -11.26 -19.67 -9.82
N SER A 135 -11.03 -18.88 -8.76
CA SER A 135 -11.94 -17.82 -8.30
C SER A 135 -11.68 -16.50 -9.03
N ALA A 136 -12.64 -15.57 -9.01
CA ALA A 136 -12.51 -14.27 -9.66
C ALA A 136 -11.56 -13.32 -8.91
N VAL A 137 -11.58 -13.34 -7.57
CA VAL A 137 -10.84 -12.37 -6.75
C VAL A 137 -9.76 -12.98 -5.86
N ALA A 138 -9.65 -14.32 -5.79
CA ALA A 138 -8.54 -15.02 -5.13
C ALA A 138 -8.42 -14.77 -3.60
N PHE A 139 -9.54 -14.48 -2.91
CA PHE A 139 -9.57 -14.21 -1.46
C PHE A 139 -9.90 -15.43 -0.57
N GLY A 140 -10.10 -16.61 -1.15
CA GLY A 140 -10.27 -17.86 -0.37
C GLY A 140 -11.65 -18.10 0.23
N PHE A 141 -12.67 -17.31 -0.14
CA PHE A 141 -14.08 -17.59 0.17
C PHE A 141 -14.85 -18.05 -1.09
N GLU A 142 -16.02 -18.66 -0.89
CA GLU A 142 -16.91 -19.02 -2.00
C GLU A 142 -17.66 -17.78 -2.50
N GLU A 143 -17.41 -17.41 -3.76
CA GLU A 143 -18.00 -16.24 -4.40
C GLU A 143 -19.49 -16.49 -4.71
N SER A 144 -20.36 -15.53 -4.38
CA SER A 144 -21.80 -15.62 -4.66
C SER A 144 -22.07 -15.77 -6.16
N LYS A 145 -22.99 -16.67 -6.51
CA LYS A 145 -23.51 -16.84 -7.87
C LYS A 145 -24.76 -16.00 -8.16
N ILE A 146 -25.28 -15.33 -7.13
CA ILE A 146 -26.40 -14.40 -7.25
C ILE A 146 -25.82 -13.03 -7.63
N PRO A 147 -26.22 -12.45 -8.78
CA PRO A 147 -25.82 -11.10 -9.16
C PRO A 147 -26.20 -10.07 -8.10
N ALA A 148 -25.38 -9.02 -7.99
CA ALA A 148 -25.66 -7.87 -7.14
C ALA A 148 -26.77 -6.98 -7.70
#